data_AF-A0A9P5TXQ2-F1
#
_entry.id   AF-A0A9P5TXQ2-F1
#
_cell.length_a   1.000
_cell.length_b   1.000
_cell.length_c   1.000
_cell.angle_alpha   90.00
_cell.angle_beta   90.00
_cell.angle_gamma   90.00
#
_symmetry.space_group_name_H-M   'P 1'
#
loop_
_entity.id
_entity.type
_entity.pdbx_description
1 polymer ?
#
loop_
_entity_poly.entity_id
_entity_poly.type
_entity_poly.pdbx_seq_one_letter_code
_entity_poly.pdbx_strand_id
1 'polypeptide(L)'
;MQNELLDDRAKEGKTIKWRNGRNIPGWRGIPSMMVVESKNLFTQLQMTDNSDLGQLVAQEKVKEMHHDYQITTHKAQKQELETQRVKLCALSSPIRKATNEVLLQILQDACEANDLYGYFQAAKKDIFDGQGSPHAIRDLPTIAMSNVCSRWRNLALSSPSLWANLAIRIYAVGAESKEAGKLRFIDKVTRFLERSACPTLENIRVPGRTLVDVPPDALPSALPFASRATYQGLFRQRRR
;
A
#
# COMPACT_ATOMS: atom_id res chain seq x y z
N MET A 1 -43.69 54.06 22.72
CA MET A 1 -44.24 52.74 23.07
C MET A 1 -43.96 51.81 21.92
N GLN A 2 -43.23 50.71 22.21
CA GLN A 2 -43.18 49.44 21.47
C GLN A 2 -42.67 49.45 20.02
N ASN A 3 -41.91 48.47 19.54
CA ASN A 3 -41.03 47.45 20.10
C ASN A 3 -40.27 46.84 18.89
N GLU A 4 -39.02 46.47 19.15
CA GLU A 4 -38.25 45.35 18.59
C GLU A 4 -38.75 44.64 17.31
N LEU A 5 -37.93 44.69 16.26
CA LEU A 5 -37.84 43.60 15.28
C LEU A 5 -36.36 43.17 15.17
N LEU A 6 -36.08 42.02 15.77
CA LEU A 6 -34.78 41.36 15.84
C LEU A 6 -34.33 40.82 14.48
N ASP A 7 -33.06 41.06 14.17
CA ASP A 7 -32.33 40.56 13.02
C ASP A 7 -31.73 39.17 13.35
N ASP A 8 -32.52 38.12 13.14
CA ASP A 8 -32.16 36.72 13.41
C ASP A 8 -31.57 36.03 12.16
N ARG A 9 -30.37 36.46 11.72
CA ARG A 9 -29.70 35.79 10.58
C ARG A 9 -28.18 35.71 10.72
N ALA A 10 -27.71 35.09 11.79
CA ALA A 10 -26.29 34.74 11.94
C ALA A 10 -26.04 33.42 12.70
N LYS A 11 -26.77 32.34 12.39
CA LYS A 11 -26.45 30.98 12.91
C LYS A 11 -26.79 29.87 11.92
N GLU A 12 -26.08 29.80 10.79
CA GLU A 12 -25.94 28.53 10.06
C GLU A 12 -24.47 28.30 9.71
N GLY A 13 -23.75 27.69 10.64
CA GLY A 13 -22.48 27.04 10.35
C GLY A 13 -22.70 25.86 9.41
N LYS A 14 -22.71 26.13 8.10
CA LYS A 14 -22.69 25.08 7.08
C LYS A 14 -21.35 24.37 7.11
N THR A 15 -21.32 23.21 7.75
CA THR A 15 -20.19 22.28 7.73
C THR A 15 -20.05 21.69 6.32
N ILE A 16 -19.12 22.23 5.55
CA ILE A 16 -18.72 21.64 4.25
C ILE A 16 -18.01 20.31 4.55
N LYS A 17 -18.74 19.20 4.40
CA LYS A 17 -18.16 17.84 4.47
C LYS A 17 -17.36 17.56 3.21
N TRP A 18 -16.04 17.57 3.33
CA TRP A 18 -15.15 17.12 2.26
C TRP A 18 -15.15 15.60 2.15
N ARG A 19 -15.49 15.10 0.95
CA ARG A 19 -15.52 13.69 0.58
C ARG A 19 -14.09 13.17 0.37
N ASN A 20 -13.33 13.00 1.45
CA ASN A 20 -12.18 12.10 1.58
C ASN A 20 -11.62 12.26 3.00
N GLY A 21 -11.91 11.29 3.88
CA GLY A 21 -11.67 11.33 5.33
C GLY A 21 -10.22 11.38 5.77
N ARG A 22 -9.52 12.47 5.47
CA ARG A 22 -8.31 12.90 6.18
C ARG A 22 -8.53 14.31 6.71
N ASN A 23 -8.71 14.42 8.03
CA ASN A 23 -8.57 15.68 8.74
C ASN A 23 -7.11 16.13 8.61
N ILE A 24 -6.84 17.02 7.67
CA ILE A 24 -5.64 17.86 7.73
C ILE A 24 -6.06 19.08 8.55
N PRO A 25 -5.47 19.33 9.74
CA PRO A 25 -5.77 20.56 10.46
C PRO A 25 -5.35 21.73 9.59
N GLY A 26 -6.34 22.52 9.16
CA GLY A 26 -6.10 23.78 8.48
C GLY A 26 -5.37 24.70 9.44
N TRP A 27 -4.07 24.86 9.25
CA TRP A 27 -3.26 25.86 9.94
C TRP A 27 -3.63 27.25 9.42
N ARG A 28 -4.80 27.74 9.85
CA ARG A 28 -5.14 29.17 9.91
C ARG A 28 -5.59 29.49 11.33
N GLY A 29 -4.62 29.40 12.22
CA GLY A 29 -4.75 29.75 13.62
C GLY A 29 -3.39 29.54 14.25
N ILE A 30 -2.71 30.62 14.60
CA ILE A 30 -1.65 30.57 15.61
C ILE A 30 -2.25 29.78 16.80
N PRO A 31 -1.58 28.78 17.38
CA PRO A 31 -2.11 28.06 18.52
C PRO A 31 -2.44 29.06 19.63
N SER A 32 -3.72 29.35 19.80
CA SER A 32 -4.22 30.33 20.78
C SER A 32 -3.87 29.94 22.22
N MET A 33 -3.41 28.71 22.45
CA MET A 33 -2.92 28.24 23.75
C MET A 33 -1.62 28.94 24.20
N MET A 34 -0.64 29.18 23.31
CA MET A 34 0.63 29.78 23.76
C MET A 34 0.49 31.27 24.12
N VAL A 35 -0.43 31.99 23.46
CA VAL A 35 -0.73 33.40 23.78
C VAL A 35 -1.46 33.52 25.14
N VAL A 36 -2.16 32.47 25.56
CA VAL A 36 -2.90 32.46 26.84
C VAL A 36 -1.96 32.10 28.00
N GLU A 37 -1.04 31.15 27.83
CA GLU A 37 -0.04 30.81 28.86
C GLU A 37 0.96 31.94 29.12
N SER A 38 1.38 32.67 28.08
CA SER A 38 2.31 33.81 28.25
C SER A 38 1.68 34.94 29.08
N LYS A 39 0.37 35.18 28.92
CA LYS A 39 -0.36 36.20 29.69
C LYS A 39 -0.53 35.78 31.15
N ASN A 40 -0.77 34.51 31.42
CA ASN A 40 -0.99 34.03 32.79
C ASN A 40 0.31 34.02 33.62
N LEU A 41 1.45 33.69 33.00
CA LEU A 41 2.77 33.78 33.63
C LEU A 41 3.15 35.23 33.96
N PHE A 42 2.79 36.19 33.11
CA PHE A 42 3.05 37.61 33.35
C PHE A 42 2.25 38.14 34.56
N THR A 43 1.00 37.71 34.73
CA THR A 43 0.17 38.10 35.87
C THR A 43 0.64 37.47 37.19
N GLN A 44 1.12 36.22 37.17
CA GLN A 44 1.67 35.58 38.38
C GLN A 44 3.00 36.19 38.83
N LEU A 45 3.81 36.73 37.91
CA LEU A 45 5.09 37.36 38.23
C LEU A 45 4.97 38.76 38.86
N GLN A 46 3.81 39.41 38.78
CA GLN A 46 3.58 40.72 39.39
C GLN A 46 3.36 40.67 40.92
N MET A 47 3.24 39.48 41.51
CA MET A 47 2.95 39.31 42.95
C MET A 47 4.16 38.94 43.83
N THR A 48 5.35 38.77 43.25
CA THR A 48 6.60 38.53 44.00
C THR A 48 7.35 39.84 44.19
N ASP A 49 7.72 40.15 45.43
CA ASP A 49 8.45 41.37 45.83
C ASP A 49 9.60 41.72 44.87
N ASN A 50 9.74 43.04 44.61
CA ASN A 50 10.66 43.70 43.67
C ASN A 50 12.16 43.42 43.92
N SER A 51 12.57 42.16 43.77
CA SER A 51 13.96 41.76 43.68
C SER A 51 14.36 41.79 42.21
N ASP A 52 15.39 42.58 41.86
CA ASP A 52 15.95 42.67 40.51
C ASP A 52 16.28 41.28 39.91
N LEU A 53 16.55 40.29 40.77
CA LEU A 53 16.79 38.91 40.38
C LEU A 53 15.56 38.25 39.74
N GLY A 54 14.35 38.55 40.21
CA GLY A 54 13.10 37.99 39.67
C GLY A 54 12.81 38.46 38.26
N GLN A 55 13.12 39.72 37.94
CA GLN A 55 12.97 40.26 36.58
C GLN A 55 13.94 39.61 35.59
N LEU A 56 15.20 39.37 36.00
CA LEU A 56 16.19 38.70 35.14
C LEU A 56 15.79 37.26 34.82
N VAL A 57 15.33 36.49 35.81
CA VAL A 57 14.85 35.11 35.61
C VAL A 57 13.63 35.07 34.69
N ALA A 58 12.70 36.02 34.84
CA ALA A 58 11.54 36.11 33.95
C ALA A 58 11.95 36.43 32.49
N GLN A 59 12.90 37.35 32.29
CA GLN A 59 13.40 37.69 30.97
C GLN A 59 14.13 36.51 30.29
N GLU A 60 14.92 35.75 31.04
CA GLU A 60 15.62 34.57 30.52
C GLU A 60 14.63 33.48 30.09
N LYS A 61 13.62 33.21 30.91
CA LYS A 61 12.57 32.24 30.59
C LYS A 61 11.75 32.62 29.36
N VAL A 62 11.48 33.92 29.16
CA VAL A 62 10.81 34.41 27.95
C VAL A 62 11.69 34.20 26.71
N LYS A 63 13.00 34.42 26.81
CA LYS A 63 13.95 34.17 25.71
C LYS A 63 14.03 32.68 25.37
N GLU A 64 14.09 31.82 26.36
CA GLU A 64 14.09 30.35 26.19
C GLU A 64 12.80 29.89 25.50
N MET A 65 11.64 30.33 25.99
CA MET A 65 10.35 30.00 25.39
C MET A 65 10.23 30.49 23.93
N HIS A 66 10.75 31.69 23.64
CA HIS A 66 10.79 32.21 22.28
C HIS A 66 11.70 31.37 21.37
N HIS A 67 12.85 30.93 21.86
CA HIS A 67 13.77 30.08 21.12
C HIS A 67 13.15 28.71 20.79
N ASP A 68 12.52 28.07 21.77
CA ASP A 68 11.83 26.79 21.59
C ASP A 68 10.67 26.91 20.58
N TYR A 69 9.95 28.02 20.61
CA TYR A 69 8.93 28.31 19.61
C TYR A 69 9.51 28.42 18.19
N GLN A 70 10.64 29.11 18.01
CA GLN A 70 11.31 29.18 16.72
C GLN A 70 11.80 27.80 16.25
N ILE A 71 12.37 26.98 17.15
CA ILE A 71 12.80 25.61 16.81
C ILE A 71 11.62 24.76 16.34
N THR A 72 10.51 24.79 17.08
CA THR A 72 9.32 23.98 16.76
C THR A 72 8.67 24.39 15.44
N THR A 73 8.56 25.70 15.18
CA THR A 73 8.05 26.22 13.90
C THR A 73 8.94 25.85 12.72
N HIS A 74 10.27 25.99 12.84
CA HIS A 74 11.21 25.58 11.80
C HIS A 74 11.17 24.06 11.55
N LYS A 75 11.05 23.25 12.59
CA LYS A 75 10.89 21.78 12.45
C LYS A 75 9.61 21.43 11.69
N ALA A 76 8.49 22.07 12.02
CA ALA A 76 7.22 21.86 11.33
C ALA A 76 7.30 22.27 9.85
N GLN A 77 7.90 23.43 9.55
CA GLN A 77 8.10 23.89 8.18
C GLN A 77 8.98 22.93 7.38
N LYS A 78 10.08 22.43 7.96
CA LYS A 78 10.96 21.44 7.32
C LYS A 78 10.19 20.16 6.97
N GLN A 79 9.35 19.67 7.88
CA GLN A 79 8.55 18.47 7.66
C GLN A 79 7.52 18.65 6.52
N GLU A 80 6.90 19.83 6.44
CA GLU A 80 5.98 20.15 5.34
C GLU A 80 6.73 20.23 3.99
N LEU A 81 7.90 20.88 3.95
CA LEU A 81 8.73 20.95 2.75
C LEU A 81 9.18 19.56 2.28
N GLU A 82 9.59 18.67 3.19
CA GLU A 82 9.93 17.28 2.83
C GLU A 82 8.71 16.52 2.29
N THR A 83 7.53 16.75 2.87
CA THR A 83 6.28 16.16 2.37
C THR A 83 5.95 16.65 0.95
N GLN A 84 6.13 17.93 0.67
CA GLN A 84 5.95 18.51 -0.67
C GLN A 84 6.99 18.00 -1.65
N ARG A 85 8.25 17.89 -1.22
CA ARG A 85 9.35 17.33 -2.01
C ARG A 85 9.04 15.90 -2.45
N VAL A 86 8.60 15.01 -1.54
CA VAL A 86 8.23 13.63 -1.88
C VAL A 86 7.11 13.60 -2.92
N LYS A 87 6.10 14.47 -2.79
CA LYS A 87 5.01 14.59 -3.79
C LYS A 87 5.54 15.02 -5.15
N LEU A 88 6.41 16.03 -5.20
CA LEU A 88 7.00 16.52 -6.45
C LEU A 88 7.92 15.48 -7.10
N CYS A 89 8.75 14.79 -6.31
CA CYS A 89 9.58 13.68 -6.79
C CYS A 89 8.73 12.55 -7.40
N ALA A 90 7.58 12.24 -6.79
CA ALA A 90 6.66 11.25 -7.34
C ALA A 90 6.06 11.70 -8.69
N LEU A 91 5.83 13.01 -8.88
CA LEU A 91 5.34 13.59 -10.13
C LEU A 91 6.43 13.68 -11.22
N SER A 92 7.68 13.90 -10.82
CA SER A 92 8.81 13.98 -11.74
C SER A 92 9.37 12.60 -12.13
N SER A 93 8.80 11.51 -11.60
CA SER A 93 9.24 10.15 -11.92
C SER A 93 9.22 9.89 -13.43
N PRO A 94 10.32 9.39 -14.04
CA PRO A 94 10.39 9.11 -15.48
C PRO A 94 9.25 8.21 -15.98
N ILE A 95 8.77 7.29 -15.15
CA ILE A 95 7.69 6.35 -15.47
C ILE A 95 6.36 7.05 -15.79
N ARG A 96 6.15 8.27 -15.30
CA ARG A 96 4.98 9.09 -15.63
C ARG A 96 5.08 9.73 -17.00
N LYS A 97 6.30 9.98 -17.48
CA LYS A 97 6.57 10.57 -18.79
C LYS A 97 6.60 9.54 -19.91
N ALA A 98 6.80 8.26 -19.59
CA ALA A 98 6.69 7.18 -20.56
C ALA A 98 5.30 7.19 -21.21
N THR A 99 5.22 6.97 -22.52
CA THR A 99 3.96 6.83 -23.25
C THR A 99 3.31 5.48 -22.95
N ASN A 100 2.04 5.29 -23.33
CA ASN A 100 1.33 4.04 -23.04
C ASN A 100 1.98 2.84 -23.75
N GLU A 101 2.55 3.06 -24.93
CA GLU A 101 3.21 2.05 -25.75
C GLU A 101 4.48 1.53 -25.06
N VAL A 102 5.31 2.44 -24.54
CA VAL A 102 6.52 2.07 -23.79
C VAL A 102 6.17 1.32 -22.51
N LEU A 103 5.14 1.77 -21.79
CA LEU A 103 4.67 1.08 -20.59
C LEU A 103 4.13 -0.32 -20.90
N LEU A 104 3.40 -0.46 -22.02
CA LEU A 104 2.89 -1.75 -22.46
C LEU A 104 4.01 -2.69 -22.88
N GLN A 105 5.05 -2.20 -23.57
CA GLN A 105 6.23 -2.98 -23.90
C GLN A 105 6.94 -3.49 -22.63
N ILE A 106 7.16 -2.61 -21.65
CA ILE A 106 7.73 -3.00 -20.35
C ILE A 106 6.87 -4.07 -19.67
N LEU A 107 5.55 -3.94 -19.72
CA LEU A 107 4.64 -4.94 -19.17
C LEU A 107 4.76 -6.27 -19.93
N GLN A 108 4.80 -6.26 -21.26
CA GLN A 108 4.93 -7.47 -22.07
C GLN A 108 6.25 -8.19 -21.78
N ASP A 109 7.36 -7.46 -21.73
CA ASP A 109 8.68 -8.01 -21.46
C ASP A 109 8.79 -8.55 -20.01
N ALA A 110 8.24 -7.82 -19.03
CA ALA A 110 8.29 -8.22 -17.62
C ALA A 110 7.30 -9.33 -17.26
N CYS A 111 6.22 -9.49 -18.03
CA CYS A 111 5.12 -10.42 -17.75
C CYS A 111 5.07 -11.60 -18.73
N GLU A 112 6.16 -11.86 -19.47
CA GLU A 112 6.25 -12.97 -20.42
C GLU A 112 5.85 -14.32 -19.78
N ALA A 113 6.24 -14.52 -18.52
CA ALA A 113 5.87 -15.68 -17.71
C ALA A 113 5.22 -15.27 -16.37
N ASN A 114 3.96 -15.67 -16.16
CA ASN A 114 3.32 -15.60 -14.84
C ASN A 114 3.35 -16.99 -14.20
N ASP A 115 4.44 -17.31 -13.50
CA ASP A 115 4.61 -18.58 -12.81
C ASP A 115 4.03 -18.54 -11.37
N LEU A 116 2.84 -19.10 -11.20
CA LEU A 116 2.24 -19.31 -9.87
C LEU A 116 2.80 -20.55 -9.19
N TYR A 117 3.67 -20.32 -8.20
CA TYR A 117 4.19 -21.39 -7.34
C TYR A 117 3.31 -21.60 -6.10
N GLY A 118 2.68 -22.77 -6.00
CA GLY A 118 2.02 -23.27 -4.81
C GLY A 118 2.98 -24.15 -4.01
N TYR A 119 3.78 -23.57 -3.11
CA TYR A 119 4.57 -24.34 -2.16
C TYR A 119 3.80 -24.53 -0.86
N PHE A 120 3.34 -25.75 -0.60
CA PHE A 120 2.75 -26.12 0.67
C PHE A 120 3.80 -26.78 1.57
N GLN A 121 4.91 -26.09 1.84
CA GLN A 121 5.86 -26.62 2.80
C GLN A 121 5.29 -26.47 4.21
N ALA A 122 5.14 -27.60 4.91
CA ALA A 122 5.19 -27.58 6.37
C ALA A 122 6.52 -26.92 6.73
N ALA A 123 6.47 -25.74 7.34
CA ALA A 123 7.64 -24.93 7.68
C ALA A 123 8.64 -25.76 8.49
N LYS A 124 9.58 -26.43 7.82
CA LYS A 124 10.84 -26.82 8.44
C LYS A 124 11.63 -25.53 8.53
N LYS A 125 11.67 -24.99 9.74
CA LYS A 125 12.14 -23.64 10.04
C LYS A 125 13.65 -23.46 9.83
N ASP A 126 14.40 -24.52 9.50
CA ASP A 126 15.78 -24.57 9.98
C ASP A 126 16.88 -24.87 8.93
N ILE A 127 16.62 -25.02 7.62
CA ILE A 127 17.70 -25.44 6.69
C ILE A 127 17.63 -24.82 5.28
N PHE A 128 17.23 -23.55 5.15
CA PHE A 128 17.55 -22.80 3.93
C PHE A 128 18.35 -21.55 4.30
N ASP A 129 19.65 -21.66 4.05
CA ASP A 129 20.69 -20.66 4.29
C ASP A 129 20.39 -19.36 3.54
N GLY A 130 19.74 -18.39 4.20
CA GLY A 130 19.78 -16.95 3.86
C GLY A 130 19.31 -16.51 2.46
N GLN A 131 18.99 -17.41 1.54
CA GLN A 131 18.41 -17.09 0.24
C GLN A 131 16.92 -16.89 0.44
N GLY A 132 16.56 -15.62 0.53
CA GLY A 132 15.24 -15.12 0.88
C GLY A 132 14.11 -15.91 0.22
N SER A 133 13.05 -16.09 1.01
CA SER A 133 11.72 -16.54 0.56
C SER A 133 11.49 -16.17 -0.91
N PRO A 134 11.04 -17.11 -1.76
CA PRO A 134 10.71 -16.80 -3.15
C PRO A 134 9.86 -15.53 -3.18
N HIS A 135 10.42 -14.48 -3.81
CA HIS A 135 9.88 -13.14 -3.74
C HIS A 135 8.54 -13.14 -4.47
N ALA A 136 7.46 -12.82 -3.76
CA ALA A 136 6.10 -12.76 -4.31
C ALA A 136 5.94 -11.84 -5.56
N ILE A 137 6.91 -10.95 -5.81
CA ILE A 137 6.99 -10.10 -7.01
C ILE A 137 7.39 -10.91 -8.25
N ARG A 138 8.26 -11.93 -8.09
CA ARG A 138 8.75 -12.76 -9.21
C ARG A 138 7.71 -13.75 -9.71
N ASP A 139 6.83 -14.21 -8.83
CA ASP A 139 5.84 -15.25 -9.18
C ASP A 139 4.69 -14.70 -10.04
N LEU A 140 4.34 -13.42 -9.86
CA LEU A 140 3.19 -12.81 -10.51
C LEU A 140 3.49 -11.36 -10.93
N PRO A 141 4.37 -11.17 -11.93
CA PRO A 141 4.70 -9.84 -12.41
C PRO A 141 3.45 -9.07 -12.84
N THR A 142 2.49 -9.69 -13.54
CA THR A 142 1.27 -8.98 -13.98
C THR A 142 0.44 -8.45 -12.80
N ILE A 143 0.30 -9.22 -11.71
CA ILE A 143 -0.41 -8.76 -10.51
C ILE A 143 0.37 -7.65 -9.80
N ALA A 144 1.69 -7.81 -9.65
CA ALA A 144 2.52 -6.81 -9.02
C ALA A 144 2.47 -5.48 -9.79
N MET A 145 2.63 -5.54 -11.11
CA MET A 145 2.66 -4.38 -12.00
C MET A 145 1.28 -3.68 -12.07
N SER A 146 0.17 -4.44 -12.09
CA SER A 146 -1.19 -3.87 -12.04
C SER A 146 -1.54 -3.21 -10.69
N ASN A 147 -0.70 -3.36 -9.66
CA ASN A 147 -0.85 -2.69 -8.37
C ASN A 147 0.01 -1.41 -8.22
N VAL A 148 0.88 -1.08 -9.18
CA VAL A 148 1.78 0.08 -9.10
C VAL A 148 1.02 1.41 -9.06
N CYS A 149 0.16 1.66 -10.05
CA CYS A 149 -0.72 2.83 -10.09
C CYS A 149 -1.93 2.57 -10.99
N SER A 150 -2.92 3.47 -10.98
CA SER A 150 -4.13 3.34 -11.80
C SER A 150 -3.85 3.26 -13.31
N ARG A 151 -2.87 4.03 -13.81
CA ARG A 151 -2.47 3.99 -15.23
C ARG A 151 -1.96 2.61 -15.65
N TRP A 152 -1.08 2.03 -14.84
CA TRP A 152 -0.52 0.69 -15.07
C TRP A 152 -1.59 -0.40 -14.97
N ARG A 153 -2.49 -0.26 -13.99
CA ARG A 153 -3.64 -1.15 -13.85
C ARG A 153 -4.52 -1.14 -15.10
N ASN A 154 -4.87 0.04 -15.60
CA ASN A 154 -5.75 0.16 -16.76
C ASN A 154 -5.09 -0.43 -18.02
N LEU A 155 -3.79 -0.19 -18.24
CA LEU A 155 -3.05 -0.78 -19.35
C LEU A 155 -2.96 -2.31 -19.25
N ALA A 156 -2.74 -2.83 -18.04
CA ALA A 156 -2.72 -4.27 -17.81
C ALA A 156 -4.09 -4.90 -18.09
N LEU A 157 -5.17 -4.28 -17.62
CA LEU A 157 -6.54 -4.76 -17.83
C LEU A 157 -6.99 -4.66 -19.30
N SER A 158 -6.52 -3.66 -20.04
CA SER A 158 -6.84 -3.50 -21.47
C SER A 158 -6.05 -4.46 -22.38
N SER A 159 -5.12 -5.23 -21.84
CA SER A 159 -4.19 -6.06 -22.61
C SER A 159 -4.28 -7.53 -22.18
N PRO A 160 -5.26 -8.30 -22.70
CA PRO A 160 -5.50 -9.69 -22.31
C PRO A 160 -4.27 -10.60 -22.50
N SER A 161 -3.38 -10.30 -23.45
CA SER A 161 -2.16 -11.07 -23.71
C SER A 161 -1.23 -11.16 -22.51
N LEU A 162 -1.21 -10.14 -21.63
CA LEU A 162 -0.41 -10.16 -20.39
C LEU A 162 -0.89 -11.21 -19.38
N TRP A 163 -2.16 -11.60 -19.48
CA TRP A 163 -2.80 -12.56 -18.57
C TRP A 163 -2.88 -13.98 -19.15
N ALA A 164 -2.59 -14.14 -20.45
CA ALA A 164 -2.73 -15.41 -21.15
C ALA A 164 -1.68 -16.46 -20.73
N ASN A 165 -0.49 -16.02 -20.33
CA ASN A 165 0.64 -16.90 -20.00
C ASN A 165 0.72 -17.19 -18.50
N LEU A 166 -0.28 -17.92 -17.98
CA LEU A 166 -0.30 -18.37 -16.58
C LEU A 166 0.18 -19.82 -16.48
N ALA A 167 1.33 -20.02 -15.84
CA ALA A 167 1.85 -21.33 -15.52
C ALA A 167 1.65 -21.60 -14.03
N ILE A 168 0.85 -22.61 -13.69
CA ILE A 168 0.55 -22.96 -12.31
C ILE A 168 1.36 -24.19 -11.93
N ARG A 169 2.26 -24.06 -10.95
CA ARG A 169 3.09 -25.15 -10.43
C ARG A 169 2.75 -25.41 -8.98
N ILE A 170 2.13 -26.55 -8.74
CA ILE A 170 1.73 -26.98 -7.40
C ILE A 170 2.71 -28.06 -6.93
N TYR A 171 3.36 -27.81 -5.79
CA TYR A 171 4.25 -28.77 -5.15
C TYR A 171 3.60 -29.24 -3.84
N ALA A 172 3.07 -30.47 -3.86
CA ALA A 172 2.65 -31.15 -2.65
C ALA A 172 3.89 -31.62 -1.90
N VAL A 173 4.18 -31.05 -0.72
CA VAL A 173 5.30 -31.47 0.12
C VAL A 173 4.75 -31.95 1.45
N GLY A 174 4.42 -33.25 1.52
CA GLY A 174 3.94 -33.93 2.71
C GLY A 174 2.42 -33.88 2.91
N ALA A 175 1.89 -34.87 3.64
CA ALA A 175 0.46 -35.04 3.90
C ALA A 175 -0.15 -33.92 4.77
N GLU A 176 0.68 -33.13 5.45
CA GLU A 176 0.25 -32.06 6.37
C GLU A 176 0.44 -30.66 5.79
N SER A 177 -0.03 -30.46 4.55
CA SER A 177 -0.17 -29.09 4.02
C SER A 177 -1.16 -28.32 4.89
N LYS A 178 -0.69 -27.27 5.58
CA LYS A 178 -1.56 -26.34 6.30
C LYS A 178 -2.62 -25.77 5.37
N GLU A 179 -3.89 -25.95 5.72
CA GLU A 179 -5.05 -25.50 4.94
C GLU A 179 -4.98 -23.99 4.60
N ALA A 180 -4.42 -23.18 5.51
CA ALA A 180 -4.18 -21.76 5.29
C ALA A 180 -3.23 -21.45 4.11
N GLY A 181 -2.30 -22.35 3.78
CA GLY A 181 -1.44 -22.23 2.60
C GLY A 181 -2.22 -22.41 1.30
N LYS A 182 -3.09 -23.42 1.25
CA LYS A 182 -3.99 -23.69 0.13
C LYS A 182 -4.94 -22.52 -0.11
N LEU A 183 -5.59 -22.03 0.95
CA LEU A 183 -6.52 -20.88 0.84
C LEU A 183 -5.82 -19.62 0.31
N ARG A 184 -4.60 -19.32 0.76
CA ARG A 184 -3.82 -18.18 0.23
C ARG A 184 -3.42 -18.35 -1.23
N PHE A 185 -3.09 -19.58 -1.63
CA PHE A 185 -2.80 -19.88 -3.03
C PHE A 185 -4.05 -19.74 -3.90
N ILE A 186 -5.19 -20.27 -3.45
CA ILE A 186 -6.49 -20.12 -4.12
C ILE A 186 -6.84 -18.63 -4.24
N ASP A 187 -6.71 -17.83 -3.18
CA ASP A 187 -6.95 -16.37 -3.23
C ASP A 187 -6.08 -15.67 -4.30
N LYS A 188 -4.81 -16.06 -4.43
CA LYS A 188 -3.93 -15.51 -5.49
C LYS A 188 -4.40 -15.90 -6.88
N VAL A 189 -4.74 -17.18 -7.09
CA VAL A 189 -5.27 -17.67 -8.37
C VAL A 189 -6.57 -16.95 -8.70
N THR A 190 -7.54 -16.93 -7.78
CA THR A 190 -8.83 -16.23 -7.95
C THR A 190 -8.62 -14.77 -8.30
N ARG A 191 -7.76 -14.04 -7.58
CA ARG A 191 -7.46 -12.63 -7.89
C ARG A 191 -6.82 -12.45 -9.27
N PHE A 192 -6.02 -13.40 -9.73
CA PHE A 192 -5.48 -13.39 -11.10
C PHE A 192 -6.62 -13.55 -12.12
N LEU A 193 -7.47 -14.57 -11.92
CA LEU A 193 -8.59 -14.88 -12.80
C LEU A 193 -9.57 -13.71 -12.90
N GLU A 194 -10.00 -13.15 -11.77
CA GLU A 194 -10.92 -12.00 -11.70
C GLU A 194 -10.39 -10.80 -12.49
N ARG A 195 -9.08 -10.52 -12.40
CA ARG A 195 -8.48 -9.37 -13.09
C ARG A 195 -8.22 -9.62 -14.56
N SER A 196 -7.95 -10.86 -14.96
CA SER A 196 -7.67 -11.17 -16.36
C SER A 196 -8.85 -10.82 -17.28
N ALA A 197 -10.09 -10.82 -16.74
CA ALA A 197 -11.34 -10.67 -17.50
C ALA A 197 -11.39 -11.57 -18.75
N CYS A 198 -10.55 -12.60 -18.81
CA CYS A 198 -10.31 -13.41 -19.99
C CYS A 198 -11.16 -14.67 -19.86
N PRO A 199 -12.23 -14.82 -20.67
CA PRO A 199 -13.07 -16.00 -20.60
C PRO A 199 -12.34 -17.27 -21.09
N THR A 200 -11.23 -17.11 -21.81
CA THR A 200 -10.47 -18.19 -22.45
C THR A 200 -9.01 -18.07 -22.06
N LEU A 201 -8.64 -18.59 -20.89
CA LEU A 201 -7.23 -18.86 -20.60
C LEU A 201 -6.77 -20.02 -21.47
N GLU A 202 -6.30 -19.70 -22.68
CA GLU A 202 -5.92 -20.70 -23.69
C GLU A 202 -4.69 -21.51 -23.26
N ASN A 203 -3.86 -20.98 -22.36
CA ASN A 203 -2.56 -21.57 -22.00
C ASN A 203 -2.36 -21.74 -20.49
N ILE A 204 -3.35 -22.31 -19.77
CA ILE A 204 -3.08 -22.78 -18.40
C ILE A 204 -2.17 -24.01 -18.50
N ARG A 205 -0.87 -23.79 -18.32
CA ARG A 205 0.09 -24.90 -18.20
C ARG A 205 0.14 -25.32 -16.74
N VAL A 206 -0.23 -26.57 -16.47
CA VAL A 206 0.00 -27.22 -15.18
C VAL A 206 1.11 -28.25 -15.38
N PRO A 207 2.39 -27.90 -15.16
CA PRO A 207 3.48 -28.86 -15.29
C PRO A 207 3.35 -29.89 -14.16
N GLY A 208 2.83 -31.06 -14.50
CA GLY A 208 2.88 -32.20 -13.59
C GLY A 208 4.33 -32.66 -13.42
N ARG A 209 4.84 -32.67 -12.18
CA ARG A 209 5.82 -33.70 -11.82
C ARG A 209 5.01 -34.91 -11.37
N THR A 210 5.28 -36.06 -11.96
CA THR A 210 4.94 -37.36 -11.36
C THR A 210 5.69 -37.49 -10.02
N LEU A 211 5.14 -36.87 -8.98
CA LEU A 211 5.34 -37.30 -7.61
C LEU A 211 4.05 -38.04 -7.26
N VAL A 212 4.09 -39.36 -7.46
CA VAL A 212 3.20 -40.38 -6.89
C VAL A 212 1.72 -39.95 -6.75
N ASP A 213 0.90 -40.35 -7.73
CA ASP A 213 -0.55 -40.49 -7.62
C ASP A 213 -1.26 -39.42 -6.78
N VAL A 214 -1.31 -38.18 -7.27
CA VAL A 214 -2.35 -37.25 -6.84
C VAL A 214 -3.61 -37.63 -7.61
N PRO A 215 -4.68 -38.12 -6.96
CA PRO A 215 -5.92 -38.49 -7.64
C PRO A 215 -6.47 -37.30 -8.43
N PRO A 216 -7.05 -37.49 -9.61
CA PRO A 216 -7.73 -36.44 -10.38
C PRO A 216 -8.72 -35.63 -9.54
N ASP A 217 -9.29 -36.27 -8.53
CA ASP A 217 -10.30 -35.80 -7.59
C ASP A 217 -9.79 -34.75 -6.59
N ALA A 218 -8.46 -34.61 -6.44
CA ALA A 218 -7.83 -33.67 -5.51
C ALA A 218 -7.59 -32.27 -6.12
N LEU A 219 -7.85 -32.08 -7.42
CA LEU A 219 -7.98 -30.74 -7.98
C LEU A 219 -9.26 -30.10 -7.40
N PRO A 220 -9.21 -28.87 -6.88
CA PRO A 220 -10.41 -28.23 -6.36
C PRO A 220 -11.46 -28.19 -7.46
N SER A 221 -12.63 -28.78 -7.21
CA SER A 221 -13.84 -28.64 -8.03
C SER A 221 -14.28 -27.17 -8.24
N ALA A 222 -13.61 -26.24 -7.56
CA ALA A 222 -13.80 -24.80 -7.57
C ALA A 222 -13.21 -24.06 -8.79
N LEU A 223 -12.65 -24.74 -9.79
CA LEU A 223 -12.24 -24.10 -11.05
C LEU A 223 -13.25 -24.42 -12.18
N PRO A 224 -14.37 -23.68 -12.29
CA PRO A 224 -15.39 -23.89 -13.33
C PRO A 224 -14.90 -23.66 -14.77
N PHE A 225 -13.63 -23.27 -14.96
CA PHE A 225 -13.00 -22.96 -16.24
C PHE A 225 -12.01 -24.02 -16.76
N ALA A 226 -11.90 -25.17 -16.08
CA ALA A 226 -10.85 -26.17 -16.34
C ALA A 226 -10.99 -26.97 -17.66
N SER A 227 -12.05 -26.78 -18.44
CA SER A 227 -12.34 -27.57 -19.65
C SER A 227 -11.32 -27.42 -20.80
N ARG A 228 -10.33 -26.51 -20.69
CA ARG A 228 -9.24 -26.34 -21.67
C ARG A 228 -7.82 -26.41 -21.09
N ALA A 229 -7.64 -26.84 -19.85
CA ALA A 229 -6.30 -26.97 -19.27
C ALA A 229 -5.49 -28.05 -20.04
N THR A 230 -4.44 -27.64 -20.76
CA THR A 230 -3.58 -28.61 -21.45
C THR A 230 -2.57 -29.17 -20.45
N TYR A 231 -2.80 -30.40 -20.00
CA TYR A 231 -1.83 -31.11 -19.17
C TYR A 231 -0.65 -31.56 -20.04
N GLN A 232 0.45 -30.82 -19.99
CA GLN A 232 1.72 -31.28 -20.57
C GLN A 232 2.55 -31.98 -19.48
N GLY A 233 2.29 -33.27 -19.31
CA GLY A 233 3.17 -34.15 -18.53
C GLY A 233 4.46 -34.41 -19.31
N LEU A 234 5.59 -33.87 -18.84
CA LEU A 234 6.90 -34.25 -19.36
C LEU A 234 7.31 -35.58 -18.73
N PHE A 235 6.99 -36.69 -19.41
CA PHE A 235 7.52 -38.01 -19.08
C PHE A 235 9.04 -38.05 -19.34
N ARG A 236 9.84 -37.75 -18.32
CA ARG A 236 11.25 -38.18 -18.30
C ARG A 236 11.30 -39.61 -17.81
N GLN A 237 11.24 -40.58 -18.72
CA GLN A 237 11.63 -41.96 -18.42
C GLN A 237 13.10 -41.95 -17.96
N ARG A 238 13.33 -42.17 -16.67
CA ARG A 238 14.64 -42.61 -16.19
C ARG A 238 14.85 -44.02 -16.73
N ARG A 239 15.65 -44.16 -17.80
CA ARG A 239 16.24 -45.45 -18.15
C ARG A 239 17.10 -45.89 -16.96
N ARG A 240 16.74 -47.01 -16.35
CA ARG A 240 17.62 -47.79 -15.48
C ARG A 240 18.38 -48.77 -16.33
#